data_AF-V2Y082-F1
#
_entry.id   AF-V2Y082-F1
#
_cell.length_a   1.000
_cell.length_b   1.000
_cell.length_c   1.000
_cell.angle_alpha   90.00
_cell.angle_beta   90.00
_cell.angle_gamma   90.00
#
_symmetry.space_group_name_H-M   'P 1'
#
loop_
_entity.id
_entity.type
_entity.pdbx_description
1 polymer ?
#
loop_
_entity_poly.entity_id
_entity_poly.type
_entity_poly.pdbx_seq_one_letter_code
_entity_poly.pdbx_strand_id
1 'polypeptide(L)'
;MDMKKILDYAENIAENLEGLVSLIECDSEPLKGAIFVNDSREVSCISKNRALEITDGFGKYRESVMIGSTDYILIYDSREKIVIGGEAYIPSGYVVMKSCYGLMELDEDDIETVTEALSSRIKMIALGKYRIQAYPLD
;
A
#
# COMPACT_ATOMS: atom_id res chain seq x y z
N MET A 1 -32.74 25.71 6.80
CA MET A 1 -31.96 24.45 6.96
C MET A 1 -32.82 23.52 7.79
N ASP A 2 -33.19 22.37 7.23
CA ASP A 2 -34.28 21.53 7.73
C ASP A 2 -33.77 20.55 8.80
N MET A 3 -34.29 20.64 10.02
CA MET A 3 -33.79 19.91 11.21
C MET A 3 -33.84 18.39 11.01
N LYS A 4 -34.78 17.91 10.19
CA LYS A 4 -34.93 16.50 9.85
C LYS A 4 -33.75 15.95 9.04
N LYS A 5 -33.17 16.78 8.15
CA LYS A 5 -31.98 16.39 7.38
C LYS A 5 -30.73 16.28 8.23
N ILE A 6 -30.67 17.00 9.36
CA ILE A 6 -29.52 16.95 10.28
C ILE A 6 -29.58 15.67 11.11
N LEU A 7 -30.78 15.23 11.53
CA LEU A 7 -30.96 13.96 12.25
C LEU A 7 -30.62 12.75 11.38
N ASP A 8 -31.15 12.68 10.15
CA ASP A 8 -30.86 11.57 9.21
C ASP A 8 -29.36 11.47 8.90
N TYR A 9 -28.65 12.61 8.89
CA TYR A 9 -27.21 12.66 8.67
C TYR A 9 -26.43 12.19 9.91
N ALA A 10 -26.91 12.52 11.11
CA ALA A 10 -26.29 12.08 12.36
C ALA A 10 -26.52 10.58 12.63
N GLU A 11 -27.70 10.05 12.33
CA GLU A 11 -27.99 8.61 12.42
C GLU A 11 -27.14 7.80 11.42
N ASN A 12 -26.98 8.29 10.19
CA ASN A 12 -26.06 7.67 9.21
C ASN A 12 -24.60 7.69 9.64
N ILE A 13 -24.16 8.71 10.39
CA ILE A 13 -22.79 8.77 10.93
C ILE A 13 -22.63 7.76 12.06
N ALA A 14 -23.64 7.59 12.92
CA ALA A 14 -23.61 6.61 14.01
C ALA A 14 -23.59 5.17 13.49
N GLU A 15 -24.42 4.83 12.50
CA GLU A 15 -24.41 3.49 11.86
C GLU A 15 -23.06 3.21 11.15
N ASN A 16 -22.47 4.21 10.49
CA ASN A 16 -21.14 4.06 9.88
C ASN A 16 -20.01 3.92 10.91
N LEU A 17 -20.15 4.54 12.08
CA LEU A 17 -19.19 4.40 13.18
C LEU A 17 -19.32 3.03 13.85
N GLU A 18 -20.52 2.47 14.02
CA GLU A 18 -20.68 1.08 14.47
C GLU A 18 -20.09 0.08 13.45
N GLY A 19 -20.24 0.35 12.14
CA GLY A 19 -19.57 -0.42 11.09
C GLY A 19 -18.03 -0.35 11.14
N LEU A 20 -17.47 0.80 11.55
CA LEU A 20 -16.03 0.96 11.79
C LEU A 20 -15.57 0.32 13.10
N VAL A 21 -16.39 0.32 14.14
CA VAL A 21 -16.11 -0.39 15.41
C VAL A 21 -16.11 -1.90 15.18
N SER A 22 -17.02 -2.44 14.35
CA SER A 22 -17.00 -3.86 13.94
C SER A 22 -15.77 -4.25 13.09
N LEU A 23 -15.05 -3.29 12.49
CA LEU A 23 -13.77 -3.51 11.81
C LEU A 23 -12.56 -3.43 12.77
N ILE A 24 -12.69 -2.69 13.87
CA ILE A 24 -11.66 -2.57 14.92
C ILE A 24 -11.78 -3.72 15.94
N GLU A 25 -12.97 -4.31 16.09
CA GLU A 25 -13.23 -5.55 16.83
C GLU A 25 -12.94 -6.82 16.02
N CYS A 26 -12.20 -6.72 14.90
CA CYS A 26 -11.46 -7.87 14.39
C CYS A 26 -10.36 -8.21 15.40
N ASP A 27 -10.73 -9.08 16.34
CA ASP A 27 -9.89 -9.86 17.22
C ASP A 27 -8.45 -9.99 16.72
N SER A 28 -7.53 -9.31 17.41
CA SER A 28 -6.35 -9.94 18.01
C SER A 28 -5.58 -10.99 17.20
N GLU A 29 -5.46 -10.83 15.88
CA GLU A 29 -4.39 -11.45 15.11
C GLU A 29 -3.29 -10.41 14.91
N PRO A 30 -2.01 -10.75 15.19
CA PRO A 30 -0.92 -9.84 14.88
C PRO A 30 -1.01 -9.46 13.40
N LEU A 31 -0.89 -8.17 13.08
CA LEU A 31 -0.86 -7.67 11.71
C LEU A 31 0.22 -8.44 10.93
N LYS A 32 -0.23 -9.48 10.23
CA LYS A 32 0.61 -10.41 9.47
C LYS A 32 0.15 -10.44 8.04
N GLY A 33 1.06 -10.15 7.13
CA GLY A 33 0.68 -10.08 5.73
C GLY A 33 1.69 -9.39 4.84
N ALA A 34 1.20 -8.50 4.00
CA ALA A 34 1.99 -7.68 3.10
C ALA A 34 1.43 -6.27 3.09
N ILE A 35 2.27 -5.30 2.75
CA ILE A 35 1.80 -3.94 2.50
C ILE A 35 1.40 -3.83 1.04
N PHE A 36 0.24 -3.24 0.75
CA PHE A 36 -0.20 -2.92 -0.59
C PHE A 36 -0.45 -1.42 -0.72
N VAL A 37 0.02 -0.84 -1.82
CA VAL A 37 -0.25 0.56 -2.16
C VAL A 37 -1.15 0.58 -3.38
N ASN A 38 -2.39 1.00 -3.20
CA ASN A 38 -3.40 1.01 -4.26
C ASN A 38 -3.22 2.21 -5.23
N ASP A 39 -4.04 2.27 -6.28
CA ASP A 39 -3.98 3.34 -7.31
C ASP A 39 -4.30 4.74 -6.76
N SER A 40 -5.05 4.81 -5.66
CA SER A 40 -5.28 6.04 -4.88
C SER A 40 -4.09 6.42 -4.00
N ARG A 41 -3.03 5.60 -3.96
CA ARG A 41 -1.82 5.72 -3.13
C ARG A 41 -2.10 5.56 -1.64
N GLU A 42 -3.17 4.85 -1.31
CA GLU A 42 -3.47 4.46 0.07
C GLU A 42 -2.70 3.19 0.41
N VAL A 43 -2.13 3.17 1.61
CA VAL A 43 -1.37 2.04 2.16
C VAL A 43 -2.32 1.16 2.96
N SER A 44 -2.36 -0.13 2.67
CA SER A 44 -3.13 -1.10 3.43
C SER A 44 -2.32 -2.35 3.75
N CYS A 45 -2.60 -2.97 4.90
CA CYS A 45 -2.12 -4.31 5.19
C CYS A 45 -3.08 -5.32 4.58
N ILE A 46 -2.56 -6.27 3.81
CA ILE A 46 -3.31 -7.33 3.15
C ILE A 46 -2.75 -8.70 3.53
N SER A 47 -3.57 -9.75 3.46
CA SER A 47 -3.09 -11.10 3.72
C SER A 47 -2.07 -11.56 2.68
N LYS A 48 -1.22 -12.54 3.02
CA LYS A 48 -0.27 -13.14 2.07
C LYS A 48 -0.96 -13.72 0.85
N ASN A 49 -2.08 -14.42 1.03
CA ASN A 49 -2.81 -14.99 -0.10
C ASN A 49 -3.25 -13.90 -1.07
N ARG A 50 -3.74 -12.76 -0.55
CA ARG A 50 -4.11 -11.62 -1.40
C ARG A 50 -2.90 -11.00 -2.09
N ALA A 51 -1.76 -10.89 -1.39
CA ALA A 51 -0.51 -10.42 -1.97
C ALA A 51 -0.03 -11.32 -3.12
N LEU A 52 -0.10 -12.63 -2.94
CA LEU A 52 0.23 -13.60 -3.98
C LEU A 52 -0.73 -13.51 -5.18
N GLU A 53 -2.04 -13.40 -4.95
CA GLU A 53 -3.01 -13.19 -6.03
C GLU A 53 -2.70 -11.93 -6.86
N ILE A 54 -2.41 -10.81 -6.20
CA ILE A 54 -2.07 -9.55 -6.88
C ILE A 54 -0.79 -9.73 -7.69
N THR A 55 0.27 -10.26 -7.07
CA THR A 55 1.58 -10.40 -7.71
C THR A 55 1.58 -11.45 -8.84
N ASP A 56 0.79 -12.51 -8.73
CA ASP A 56 0.56 -13.47 -9.81
C ASP A 56 -0.25 -12.85 -10.95
N GLY A 57 -1.17 -11.93 -10.64
CA GLY A 57 -1.92 -11.14 -11.61
C GLY A 57 -1.04 -10.28 -12.53
N PHE A 58 0.16 -9.89 -12.09
CA PHE A 58 1.15 -9.19 -12.92
C PHE A 58 1.72 -10.08 -14.03
N GLY A 59 1.69 -11.41 -13.85
CA GLY A 59 2.17 -12.40 -14.79
C GLY A 59 3.64 -12.18 -15.19
N LYS A 60 3.91 -12.16 -16.49
CA LYS A 60 5.28 -11.97 -17.02
C LYS A 60 5.84 -10.55 -16.81
N TYR A 61 5.00 -9.60 -16.39
CA TYR A 61 5.39 -8.21 -16.16
C TYR A 61 5.78 -7.94 -14.70
N ARG A 62 5.74 -8.97 -13.85
CA ARG A 62 6.18 -8.90 -12.46
C ARG A 62 7.67 -8.58 -12.40
N GLU A 63 7.98 -7.42 -11.82
CA GLU A 63 9.33 -7.03 -11.44
C GLU A 63 9.40 -6.80 -9.92
N SER A 64 10.61 -6.76 -9.37
CA SER A 64 10.82 -6.49 -7.96
C SER A 64 12.10 -5.73 -7.73
N VAL A 65 12.11 -4.87 -6.70
CA VAL A 65 13.27 -4.12 -6.24
C VAL A 65 13.41 -4.25 -4.72
N MET A 66 14.65 -4.30 -4.23
CA MET A 66 14.91 -4.26 -2.79
C MET A 66 14.61 -2.85 -2.25
N ILE A 67 14.02 -2.77 -1.07
CA ILE A 67 13.79 -1.48 -0.41
C ILE A 67 15.09 -1.09 0.31
N GLY A 68 15.99 -0.42 -0.41
CA GLY A 68 17.27 -0.01 0.16
C GLY A 68 18.17 -1.18 0.53
N SER A 69 18.75 -1.12 1.73
CA SER A 69 19.61 -2.18 2.30
C SER A 69 18.86 -3.06 3.30
N THR A 70 17.53 -3.16 3.17
CA THR A 70 16.66 -3.97 4.04
C THR A 70 16.44 -5.36 3.45
N ASP A 71 15.77 -6.25 4.19
CA ASP A 71 15.31 -7.55 3.70
C ASP A 71 13.94 -7.47 3.00
N TYR A 72 13.41 -6.28 2.76
CA TYR A 72 12.08 -6.08 2.16
C TYR A 72 12.18 -5.85 0.66
N ILE A 73 11.21 -6.38 -0.07
CA ILE A 73 11.10 -6.20 -1.51
C ILE A 73 9.78 -5.55 -1.88
N LEU A 74 9.85 -4.66 -2.86
CA LEU A 74 8.70 -4.08 -3.53
C LEU A 74 8.50 -4.82 -4.85
N ILE A 75 7.35 -5.46 -5.01
CA ILE A 75 6.93 -6.21 -6.19
C ILE A 75 5.87 -5.40 -6.92
N TYR A 76 6.05 -5.19 -8.22
CA TYR A 76 5.20 -4.32 -9.03
C TYR A 76 4.97 -4.84 -10.44
N ASP A 77 3.96 -4.30 -11.11
CA ASP A 77 3.75 -4.47 -12.54
C ASP A 77 4.60 -3.48 -13.33
N SER A 78 5.58 -3.99 -14.09
CA SER A 78 6.49 -3.18 -14.91
C SER A 78 5.80 -2.32 -15.98
N ARG A 79 4.51 -2.53 -16.25
CA ARG A 79 3.69 -1.69 -17.14
C ARG A 79 3.26 -0.39 -16.50
N GLU A 80 3.17 -0.34 -15.17
CA GLU A 80 2.73 0.82 -14.39
C GLU A 80 3.89 1.77 -14.03
N LYS A 81 5.13 1.39 -14.40
CA LYS A 81 6.29 2.24 -14.17
C LYS A 81 6.26 3.48 -15.06
N ILE A 82 6.70 4.60 -14.48
CA ILE A 82 6.85 5.87 -15.18
C ILE A 82 8.33 6.23 -15.26
N VAL A 83 8.77 6.80 -16.38
CA VAL A 83 10.17 7.23 -16.59
C VAL A 83 10.22 8.74 -16.77
N ILE A 84 10.96 9.42 -15.90
CA ILE A 84 11.05 10.88 -15.86
C ILE A 84 12.52 11.26 -15.74
N GLY A 85 13.05 12.03 -16.68
CA GLY A 85 14.46 12.44 -16.65
C GLY A 85 15.46 11.27 -16.79
N GLY A 86 15.02 10.11 -17.28
CA GLY A 86 15.84 8.89 -17.36
C GLY A 86 15.78 8.00 -16.12
N GLU A 87 15.14 8.45 -15.05
CA GLU A 87 14.92 7.68 -13.83
C GLU A 87 13.54 7.00 -13.85
N ALA A 88 13.46 5.78 -13.34
CA ALA A 88 12.23 4.99 -13.30
C ALA A 88 11.58 5.06 -11.92
N TYR A 89 10.25 5.10 -11.90
CA TYR A 89 9.45 5.26 -10.69
C TYR A 89 8.18 4.40 -10.76
N ILE A 90 7.68 4.01 -9.59
CA ILE A 90 6.39 3.35 -9.44
C ILE A 90 5.48 4.18 -8.49
N PRO A 91 4.36 4.73 -8.98
CA PRO A 91 3.48 5.55 -8.15
C PRO A 91 2.57 4.75 -7.22
N SER A 92 2.14 3.56 -7.66
CA SER A 92 1.11 2.75 -6.99
C SER A 92 1.10 1.33 -7.55
N GLY A 93 0.18 0.48 -7.06
CA GLY A 93 -0.09 -0.85 -7.60
C GLY A 93 0.97 -1.88 -7.21
N TYR A 94 1.71 -1.63 -6.13
CA TYR A 94 2.81 -2.49 -5.69
C TYR A 94 2.54 -3.13 -4.33
N VAL A 95 3.16 -4.28 -4.12
CA VAL A 95 3.10 -5.08 -2.90
C VAL A 95 4.48 -5.13 -2.27
N VAL A 96 4.56 -4.98 -0.95
CA VAL A 96 5.80 -5.12 -0.20
C VAL A 96 5.75 -6.35 0.69
N MET A 97 6.79 -7.17 0.59
CA MET A 97 6.95 -8.41 1.36
C MET A 97 8.38 -8.56 1.86
N LYS A 98 8.59 -9.44 2.82
CA LYS A 98 9.94 -9.80 3.29
C LYS A 98 10.53 -10.88 2.40
N SER A 99 11.80 -10.72 2.04
CA SER A 99 12.56 -11.65 1.22
C SER A 99 13.64 -12.32 2.06
N CYS A 100 13.29 -13.38 2.79
CA CYS A 100 14.29 -14.27 3.40
C CYS A 100 13.92 -15.72 3.08
N TYR A 101 14.68 -16.36 2.18
CA TYR A 101 14.41 -17.72 1.69
C TYR A 101 13.03 -17.90 1.03
N GLY A 102 12.53 -16.84 0.38
CA GLY A 102 11.22 -16.80 -0.26
C GLY A 102 10.43 -15.56 0.15
N LEU A 103 9.20 -15.45 -0.35
CA LEU A 103 8.28 -14.38 0.04
C LEU A 103 7.61 -14.72 1.36
N MET A 104 7.96 -13.96 2.39
CA MET A 104 7.42 -14.09 3.73
C MET A 104 6.48 -12.94 4.07
N GLU A 105 5.59 -13.22 5.01
CA GLU A 105 4.73 -12.21 5.61
C GLU A 105 5.57 -11.23 6.43
N LEU A 106 5.12 -9.99 6.49
CA LEU A 106 5.54 -8.98 7.42
C LEU A 106 4.80 -9.20 8.73
N ASP A 107 5.49 -9.16 9.86
CA ASP A 107 4.89 -8.97 11.18
C ASP A 107 4.76 -7.47 11.53
N GLU A 108 4.32 -7.15 12.76
CA GLU A 108 4.08 -5.78 13.20
C GLU A 108 5.35 -4.92 13.18
N ASP A 109 6.48 -5.47 13.65
CA ASP A 109 7.80 -4.80 13.64
C ASP A 109 8.30 -4.57 12.20
N ASP A 110 8.06 -5.55 11.33
CA ASP A 110 8.37 -5.44 9.91
C ASP A 110 7.54 -4.35 9.22
N ILE A 111 6.25 -4.21 9.56
CA ILE A 111 5.36 -3.20 8.99
C ILE A 111 5.83 -1.78 9.35
N GLU A 112 6.20 -1.55 10.62
CA GLU A 112 6.74 -0.28 11.06
C GLU A 112 8.03 0.05 10.28
N THR A 113 8.96 -0.90 10.23
CA THR A 113 10.25 -0.74 9.55
C THR A 113 10.07 -0.47 8.05
N VAL A 114 9.17 -1.20 7.38
CA VAL A 114 8.86 -0.99 5.96
C VAL A 114 8.25 0.39 5.74
N THR A 115 7.33 0.82 6.59
CA THR A 115 6.65 2.11 6.46
C THR A 115 7.65 3.27 6.58
N GLU A 116 8.60 3.19 7.50
CA GLU A 116 9.71 4.14 7.61
C GLU A 116 10.62 4.11 6.38
N ALA A 117 11.00 2.90 5.92
CA ALA A 117 11.87 2.73 4.76
C ALA A 117 11.23 3.25 3.46
N LEU A 118 9.92 3.04 3.27
CA LEU A 118 9.15 3.59 2.15
C LEU A 118 9.06 5.12 2.25
N SER A 119 8.66 5.63 3.41
CA SER A 119 8.44 7.07 3.63
C SER A 119 9.73 7.89 3.43
N SER A 120 10.88 7.34 3.80
CA SER A 120 12.18 8.00 3.60
C SER A 120 12.65 8.02 2.13
N ARG A 121 12.09 7.17 1.27
CA ARG A 121 12.53 6.99 -0.13
C ARG A 121 11.55 7.52 -1.17
N ILE A 122 10.26 7.60 -0.84
CA ILE A 122 9.24 8.15 -1.73
C ILE A 122 9.62 9.59 -2.13
N LYS A 123 9.61 9.85 -3.45
CA LYS A 123 9.88 11.17 -4.00
C LYS A 123 8.60 11.83 -4.49
N MET A 124 8.51 13.15 -4.34
CA MET A 124 7.49 13.95 -5.00
C MET A 124 8.02 14.41 -6.36
N ILE A 125 7.42 13.90 -7.44
CA ILE A 125 7.83 14.17 -8.81
C ILE A 125 6.89 15.15 -9.47
N ALA A 126 7.43 16.11 -10.22
CA ALA A 126 6.67 17.06 -11.01
C ALA A 126 6.42 16.52 -12.43
N LEU A 127 5.15 16.42 -12.80
CA LEU A 127 4.67 16.07 -14.14
C LEU A 127 3.91 17.26 -14.71
N GLY A 128 4.68 18.21 -15.25
CA GLY A 128 4.15 19.51 -15.67
C GLY A 128 3.55 20.28 -14.50
N LYS A 129 2.23 20.43 -14.50
CA LYS A 129 1.46 21.11 -13.43
C LYS A 129 1.00 20.17 -12.31
N TYR A 130 1.22 18.87 -12.46
CA TYR A 130 0.85 17.87 -11.46
C TYR A 130 2.07 17.47 -10.63
N ARG A 131 1.81 17.08 -9.38
CA ARG A 131 2.80 16.48 -8.48
C ARG A 131 2.31 15.11 -8.04
N ILE A 132 3.17 14.11 -8.13
CA ILE A 132 2.84 12.72 -7.80
C ILE A 132 3.91 12.18 -6.86
N GLN A 133 3.49 11.49 -5.81
CA GLN A 133 4.37 10.70 -4.97
C GLN A 133 4.62 9.36 -5.64
N ALA A 134 5.88 8.97 -5.78
CA ALA A 134 6.26 7.69 -6.34
C ALA A 134 7.55 7.17 -5.72
N TYR A 135 7.67 5.84 -5.67
CA TYR A 135 8.86 5.16 -5.21
C TYR A 135 9.86 5.05 -6.37
N PRO A 136 11.13 5.43 -6.18
CA PRO A 136 12.15 5.32 -7.22
C PRO A 136 12.62 3.86 -7.38
N LEU A 137 12.82 3.41 -8.61
CA LEU A 137 13.17 2.01 -8.95
C LEU A 137 14.68 1.81 -9.19
N ASP A 138 15.52 2.72 -8.68
CA ASP A 138 16.98 2.77 -8.86
C ASP A 138 17.78 2.00 -7.80
#